data_AF-A0A2I1GKK3-F1
#
_entry.id   AF-A0A2I1GKK3-F1
#
_cell.length_a   1.000
_cell.length_b   1.000
_cell.length_c   1.000
_cell.angle_alpha   90.00
_cell.angle_beta   90.00
_cell.angle_gamma   90.00
#
_symmetry.space_group_name_H-M   'P 1'
#
loop_
_entity.id
_entity.type
_entity.pdbx_description
1 polymer ?
#
loop_
_entity_poly.entity_id
_entity_poly.type
_entity_poly.pdbx_seq_one_letter_code
_entity_poly.pdbx_strand_id
1 'polypeptide(L)'
;MHKASPPITSANEATRCEFISAIIYGVASIFDGTVKVYPQYEVSGSHGKGPIDWVIKMGDVIISVTEAKREDINQGVAQSSVQAHASLQCNRKKRTYDDADLYEGAMYCIVSTGMIVKQIRKNMT
;
A
#
# COMPACT_ATOMS: atom_id res chain seq x y z
N MET A 1 0.35 -34.67 1.45
CA MET A 1 0.71 -33.91 2.67
C MET A 1 0.81 -32.43 2.32
N HIS A 2 -0.11 -31.60 2.77
CA HIS A 2 0.06 -30.15 2.66
C HIS A 2 1.06 -29.72 3.73
N LYS A 3 2.26 -29.29 3.33
CA LYS A 3 3.21 -28.67 4.26
C LYS A 3 2.71 -27.26 4.52
N ALA A 4 2.46 -26.95 5.80
CA ALA A 4 2.23 -25.57 6.21
C ALA A 4 3.46 -24.71 5.83
N SER A 5 3.23 -23.45 5.47
CA SER A 5 4.31 -22.52 5.18
C SER A 5 5.23 -22.36 6.41
N PRO A 6 6.55 -22.20 6.22
CA PRO A 6 7.46 -21.90 7.33
C PRO A 6 7.01 -20.67 8.14
N PRO A 7 7.36 -20.58 9.43
CA PRO A 7 7.04 -19.41 10.24
C PRO A 7 7.53 -18.11 9.61
N ILE A 8 6.67 -17.10 9.54
CA ILE A 8 6.99 -15.77 8.99
C ILE A 8 8.15 -15.11 9.74
N THR A 9 8.34 -15.43 11.02
CA THR A 9 9.39 -14.86 11.88
C THR A 9 10.80 -15.09 11.36
N SER A 10 11.07 -16.22 10.68
CA SER A 10 12.37 -16.54 10.06
C SER A 10 12.37 -16.41 8.53
N ALA A 11 11.28 -15.92 7.95
CA ALA A 11 11.12 -15.85 6.50
C ALA A 11 11.94 -14.70 5.89
N ASN A 12 12.45 -14.94 4.68
CA ASN A 12 13.09 -13.90 3.88
C ASN A 12 12.05 -12.90 3.34
N GLU A 13 12.52 -11.84 2.71
CA GLU A 13 11.67 -10.77 2.19
C GLU A 13 10.64 -11.28 1.17
N ALA A 14 11.04 -12.14 0.22
CA ALA A 14 10.15 -12.69 -0.79
C ALA A 14 8.95 -13.45 -0.18
N THR A 15 9.20 -14.34 0.77
CA THR A 15 8.14 -15.11 1.45
C THR A 15 7.23 -14.20 2.30
N ARG A 16 7.79 -13.15 2.93
CA ARG A 16 6.98 -12.15 3.64
C ARG A 16 6.10 -11.37 2.67
N CYS A 17 6.63 -10.97 1.52
CA CYS A 17 5.88 -10.29 0.47
C CYS A 17 4.74 -11.15 -0.07
N GLU A 18 4.94 -12.45 -0.26
CA GLU A 18 3.86 -13.39 -0.64
C GLU A 18 2.75 -13.45 0.41
N PHE A 19 3.13 -13.58 1.69
CA PHE A 19 2.17 -13.60 2.79
C PHE A 19 1.36 -12.30 2.89
N ILE A 20 2.04 -11.15 2.84
CA ILE A 20 1.41 -9.82 2.87
C ILE A 20 0.49 -9.64 1.65
N SER A 21 0.96 -10.03 0.46
CA SER A 21 0.16 -9.98 -0.79
C SER A 21 -1.13 -10.75 -0.63
N ALA A 22 -1.08 -11.97 -0.10
CA ALA A 22 -2.27 -12.80 0.08
C ALA A 22 -3.34 -12.11 0.95
N ILE A 23 -2.91 -11.41 2.01
CA ILE A 23 -3.82 -10.63 2.86
C ILE A 23 -4.40 -9.44 2.08
N ILE A 24 -3.56 -8.67 1.39
CA ILE A 24 -4.00 -7.48 0.62
C ILE A 24 -5.02 -7.88 -0.45
N TYR A 25 -4.74 -8.90 -1.25
CA TYR A 25 -5.66 -9.37 -2.29
C TYR A 25 -6.92 -10.02 -1.69
N GLY A 26 -6.79 -10.76 -0.59
CA GLY A 26 -7.93 -11.32 0.13
C GLY A 26 -8.90 -10.23 0.60
N VAL A 27 -8.39 -9.17 1.23
CA VAL A 27 -9.22 -8.04 1.67
C VAL A 27 -9.80 -7.28 0.48
N ALA A 28 -9.00 -6.98 -0.55
CA ALA A 28 -9.47 -6.27 -1.73
C ALA A 28 -10.60 -7.01 -2.46
N SER A 29 -10.59 -8.35 -2.45
CA SER A 29 -11.63 -9.17 -3.08
C SER A 29 -13.03 -8.98 -2.47
N ILE A 30 -13.12 -8.54 -1.21
CA ILE A 30 -14.39 -8.29 -0.50
C ILE A 30 -15.15 -7.11 -1.13
N PHE A 31 -14.44 -6.19 -1.78
CA PHE A 31 -15.02 -4.98 -2.36
C PHE A 31 -15.48 -5.15 -3.81
N ASP A 32 -15.64 -6.39 -4.29
CA ASP A 32 -16.25 -6.72 -5.60
C ASP A 32 -15.74 -5.85 -6.79
N GLY A 33 -14.43 -5.60 -6.83
CA GLY A 33 -13.79 -4.82 -7.88
C GLY A 33 -13.88 -3.29 -7.75
N THR A 34 -14.58 -2.76 -6.74
CA THR A 34 -14.60 -1.32 -6.41
C THR A 34 -13.20 -0.80 -6.08
N VAL A 35 -12.40 -1.61 -5.39
CA VAL A 35 -10.97 -1.32 -5.16
C VAL A 35 -10.08 -2.24 -5.99
N LYS A 36 -8.96 -1.70 -6.45
CA LYS A 36 -7.97 -2.43 -7.25
C LYS A 36 -6.59 -2.31 -6.63
N VAL A 37 -5.88 -3.43 -6.56
CA VAL A 37 -4.50 -3.53 -6.07
C VAL A 37 -3.57 -3.51 -7.27
N TYR A 38 -2.54 -2.68 -7.20
CA TYR A 38 -1.49 -2.54 -8.21
C TYR A 38 -0.14 -2.85 -7.57
N PRO A 39 0.46 -4.01 -7.85
CA PRO A 39 1.78 -4.35 -7.32
C PRO A 39 2.88 -3.58 -8.06
N GLN A 40 3.99 -3.29 -7.37
CA GLN A 40 5.18 -2.64 -7.93
C GLN A 40 4.84 -1.37 -8.74
N TYR A 41 3.98 -0.54 -8.16
CA TYR A 41 3.43 0.63 -8.83
C TYR A 41 4.43 1.78 -8.79
N GLU A 42 4.87 2.23 -9.96
CA GLU A 42 5.79 3.35 -10.09
C GLU A 42 5.10 4.67 -9.75
N VAL A 43 5.62 5.36 -8.74
CA VAL A 43 5.22 6.72 -8.42
C VAL A 43 6.36 7.67 -8.76
N SER A 44 6.00 8.77 -9.41
CA SER A 44 6.91 9.85 -9.76
C SER A 44 6.34 11.18 -9.26
N GLY A 45 6.79 11.61 -8.09
CA GLY A 45 6.54 12.94 -7.54
C GLY A 45 7.82 13.76 -7.41
N SER A 46 7.69 14.96 -6.86
CA SER A 46 8.83 15.86 -6.67
C SER A 46 9.90 15.30 -5.72
N HIS A 47 9.50 14.56 -4.69
CA HIS A 47 10.40 14.04 -3.64
C HIS A 47 10.38 12.52 -3.49
N GLY A 48 9.38 11.83 -4.04
CA GLY A 48 9.26 10.37 -3.99
C GLY A 48 9.30 9.78 -5.39
N LYS A 49 10.24 8.86 -5.63
CA LYS A 49 10.41 8.15 -6.89
C LYS A 49 10.68 6.67 -6.62
N GLY A 50 10.17 5.83 -7.50
CA GLY A 50 10.43 4.39 -7.51
C GLY A 50 9.19 3.55 -7.23
N PRO A 51 9.34 2.22 -7.28
CA PRO A 51 8.25 1.29 -7.13
C PRO A 51 7.76 1.29 -5.68
N ILE A 52 6.43 1.33 -5.53
CA ILE A 52 5.74 1.02 -4.27
C ILE A 52 5.27 -0.43 -4.37
N ASP A 53 5.51 -1.23 -3.32
CA ASP A 53 5.20 -2.66 -3.38
C ASP A 53 3.73 -2.95 -3.74
N TRP A 54 2.79 -2.23 -3.11
CA TRP A 54 1.39 -2.23 -3.52
C TRP A 54 0.76 -0.84 -3.39
N VAL A 55 -0.03 -0.48 -4.40
CA VAL A 55 -0.93 0.67 -4.38
C VAL A 55 -2.36 0.17 -4.45
N ILE A 56 -3.22 0.67 -3.58
CA ILE A 56 -4.67 0.40 -3.64
C ILE A 56 -5.36 1.64 -4.18
N LYS A 57 -6.19 1.45 -5.20
CA LYS A 57 -7.00 2.51 -5.82
C LYS A 57 -8.48 2.22 -5.72
N MET A 58 -9.25 3.29 -5.62
CA MET A 58 -10.69 3.30 -5.89
C MET A 58 -10.91 4.21 -7.10
N GLY A 59 -11.42 3.66 -8.19
CA GLY A 59 -11.35 4.33 -9.49
C GLY A 59 -9.91 4.68 -9.86
N ASP A 60 -9.66 5.97 -10.11
CA ASP A 60 -8.33 6.51 -10.44
C ASP A 60 -7.57 7.08 -9.24
N VAL A 61 -8.20 7.12 -8.07
CA VAL A 61 -7.66 7.73 -6.85
C VAL A 61 -6.86 6.70 -6.06
N ILE A 62 -5.59 7.02 -5.76
CA ILE A 62 -4.77 6.23 -4.84
C ILE A 62 -5.26 6.48 -3.42
N ILE A 63 -5.73 5.44 -2.74
CA ILE A 63 -6.26 5.51 -1.37
C ILE A 63 -5.31 4.87 -0.36
N SER A 64 -4.39 4.02 -0.83
CA SER A 64 -3.33 3.51 0.01
C SER A 64 -2.04 3.22 -0.76
N VAL A 65 -0.92 3.47 -0.08
CA VAL A 65 0.42 3.02 -0.46
C VAL A 65 0.90 2.03 0.60
N THR A 66 1.40 0.87 0.18
CA THR A 66 1.82 -0.21 1.07
C THR A 66 3.23 -0.68 0.73
N GLU A 67 4.08 -0.77 1.75
CA GLU A 67 5.46 -1.26 1.65
C GLU A 67 5.65 -2.48 2.55
N ALA A 68 6.24 -3.54 2.00
CA ALA A 68 6.77 -4.62 2.80
C ALA A 68 8.17 -4.26 3.31
N LYS A 69 8.49 -4.69 4.53
CA LYS A 69 9.84 -4.62 5.08
C LYS A 69 10.18 -5.93 5.76
N ARG A 70 11.45 -6.30 5.77
CA ARG A 70 11.89 -7.47 6.54
C ARG A 70 11.79 -7.21 8.04
N GLU A 71 12.41 -6.11 8.50
CA GLU A 71 12.58 -5.80 9.93
C GLU A 71 12.48 -4.29 10.25
N ASP A 72 13.11 -3.41 9.45
CA ASP A 72 13.12 -1.98 9.74
C ASP A 72 11.83 -1.27 9.30
N ILE A 73 10.84 -1.34 10.18
CA ILE A 73 9.53 -0.70 9.98
C ILE A 73 9.62 0.83 9.97
N ASN A 74 10.63 1.43 10.63
CA ASN A 74 10.75 2.88 10.72
C ASN A 74 11.31 3.45 9.42
N GLN A 75 12.27 2.76 8.81
CA GLN A 75 12.72 3.05 7.45
C GLN A 75 11.55 2.97 6.46
N GLY A 76 10.74 1.91 6.55
CA GLY A 76 9.53 1.78 5.72
C GLY A 76 8.53 2.90 5.94
N VAL A 77 8.34 3.37 7.18
CA VAL A 77 7.45 4.50 7.49
C VAL A 77 7.96 5.79 6.85
N ALA A 78 9.26 6.06 6.91
CA ALA A 78 9.85 7.24 6.28
C ALA A 78 9.69 7.19 4.75
N GLN A 79 10.02 6.05 4.14
CA GLN A 79 9.89 5.83 2.70
C GLN A 79 8.43 5.97 2.23
N SER A 80 7.51 5.25 2.88
CA SER A 80 6.08 5.25 2.57
C SER A 80 5.46 6.65 2.72
N SER A 81 5.92 7.44 3.69
CA SER A 81 5.46 8.84 3.85
C SER A 81 5.85 9.73 2.66
N VAL A 82 7.05 9.57 2.12
CA VAL A 82 7.52 10.33 0.94
C VAL A 82 6.79 9.87 -0.32
N GLN A 83 6.61 8.55 -0.49
CA GLN A 83 5.84 7.97 -1.60
C GLN A 83 4.36 8.36 -1.55
N ALA A 84 3.76 8.44 -0.37
CA ALA A 84 2.39 8.94 -0.20
C ALA A 84 2.26 10.40 -0.61
N HIS A 85 3.22 11.26 -0.24
CA HIS A 85 3.23 12.64 -0.70
C HIS A 85 3.30 12.73 -2.23
N ALA A 86 4.14 11.92 -2.87
CA ALA A 86 4.19 11.83 -4.32
C ALA A 86 2.87 11.32 -4.93
N SER A 87 2.24 10.33 -4.30
CA SER A 87 0.95 9.76 -4.72
C SER A 87 -0.18 10.78 -4.63
N LEU A 88 -0.18 11.66 -3.61
CA LEU A 88 -1.16 12.75 -3.48
C LEU A 88 -1.03 13.75 -4.65
N GLN A 89 0.19 14.02 -5.13
CA GLN A 89 0.39 14.84 -6.32
C GLN A 89 -0.16 14.16 -7.58
N CYS A 90 -0.04 12.83 -7.69
CA CYS A 90 -0.66 12.06 -8.77
C CYS A 90 -2.19 12.15 -8.72
N ASN A 91 -2.79 12.05 -7.54
CA ASN A 91 -4.24 12.20 -7.35
C ASN A 91 -4.71 13.61 -7.76
N ARG A 92 -4.00 14.69 -7.41
CA ARG A 92 -4.40 16.08 -7.78
C ARG A 92 -4.49 16.33 -9.28
N LYS A 93 -3.70 15.60 -10.09
CA LYS A 93 -3.76 15.71 -11.56
C LYS A 93 -5.02 15.07 -12.15
N LYS A 94 -5.68 14.18 -11.39
CA LYS A 94 -6.89 13.46 -11.81
C LYS A 94 -8.06 13.92 -10.94
N ARG A 95 -8.80 14.93 -11.42
CA ARG A 95 -9.98 15.44 -10.70
C ARG A 95 -11.12 14.44 -10.79
N THR A 96 -11.16 13.48 -9.87
CA THR A 96 -12.31 12.60 -9.59
C THR A 96 -12.34 12.30 -8.09
N TYR A 97 -12.25 13.34 -7.26
CA TYR A 97 -12.43 13.21 -5.81
C TYR A 97 -13.91 13.11 -5.43
N ASP A 98 -14.78 13.83 -6.15
CA ASP A 98 -16.23 13.77 -5.92
C ASP A 98 -16.84 12.47 -6.47
N ASP A 99 -16.22 11.84 -7.47
CA ASP A 99 -16.70 10.58 -8.07
C ASP A 99 -16.25 9.33 -7.27
N ALA A 100 -15.14 9.43 -6.55
CA ALA A 100 -14.69 8.38 -5.64
C ALA A 100 -15.31 8.71 -4.28
N ASP A 101 -16.36 7.98 -3.90
CA ASP A 101 -17.12 8.11 -2.63
C ASP A 101 -16.25 7.80 -1.38
N LEU A 102 -15.17 8.55 -1.23
CA LEU A 102 -14.17 8.41 -0.20
C LEU A 102 -14.64 9.21 1.00
N TYR A 103 -15.46 8.56 1.82
CA TYR A 103 -16.06 9.05 3.07
C TYR A 103 -15.12 9.87 3.99
N GLU A 104 -13.80 9.75 3.87
CA GLU A 104 -12.84 10.35 4.79
C GLU A 104 -11.77 11.26 4.16
N GLY A 105 -11.76 11.45 2.83
CA GLY A 105 -10.77 12.31 2.17
C GLY A 105 -9.33 12.03 2.60
N ALA A 106 -8.97 10.75 2.80
CA ALA A 106 -7.69 10.34 3.36
C ALA A 106 -7.01 9.25 2.53
N MET A 107 -5.68 9.28 2.53
CA MET A 107 -4.80 8.23 2.01
C MET A 107 -4.08 7.56 3.18
N TYR A 108 -3.93 6.24 3.12
CA TYR A 108 -3.23 5.48 4.15
C TYR A 108 -1.87 4.95 3.68
N CYS A 109 -0.84 5.20 4.48
CA CYS A 109 0.48 4.60 4.32
C CYS A 109 0.55 3.37 5.21
N ILE A 110 0.73 2.20 4.64
CA ILE A 110 0.83 0.93 5.38
C ILE A 110 2.24 0.39 5.22
N VAL A 111 2.84 -0.02 6.33
CA VAL A 111 4.14 -0.69 6.33
C VAL A 111 3.99 -1.98 7.12
N SER A 112 4.31 -3.11 6.50
CA SER A 112 4.17 -4.42 7.13
C SER A 112 5.45 -5.24 7.05
N THR A 113 5.70 -6.00 8.12
CA THR A 113 6.72 -7.06 8.13
C THR A 113 6.13 -8.46 8.01
N GLY A 114 4.81 -8.56 7.82
CA GLY A 114 4.05 -9.80 7.96
C GLY A 114 3.79 -10.21 9.41
N MET A 115 4.54 -9.64 10.36
CA MET A 115 4.34 -9.83 11.81
C MET A 115 3.73 -8.60 12.47
N ILE A 116 4.11 -7.42 12.00
CA ILE A 116 3.67 -6.13 12.52
C ILE A 116 3.16 -5.31 11.35
N VAL A 117 2.12 -4.51 11.60
CA VAL A 117 1.61 -3.51 10.67
C VAL A 117 1.65 -2.15 11.36
N LYS A 118 2.22 -1.15 10.67
CA LYS A 118 2.05 0.27 11.01
C LYS A 118 1.23 0.94 9.93
N GLN A 119 0.27 1.75 10.36
CA GLN A 119 -0.59 2.54 9.49
C GLN A 119 -0.46 4.01 9.85
N ILE A 120 -0.37 4.87 8.82
CA ILE A 120 -0.34 6.32 8.96
C ILE A 120 -1.40 6.91 8.05
N ARG A 121 -2.25 7.77 8.61
CA ARG A 121 -3.26 8.53 7.87
C ARG A 121 -2.65 9.81 7.30
N LYS A 122 -2.92 10.12 6.04
CA LYS A 122 -2.60 11.39 5.37
C LYS A 122 -3.88 12.00 4.81
N ASN A 123 -4.15 13.26 5.11
CA ASN A 123 -5.32 13.93 4.57
C ASN A 123 -5.09 14.31 3.10
N MET A 124 -6.12 14.14 2.29
CA MET A 124 -6.17 14.50 0.88
C MET A 124 -6.85 15.87 0.75
N THR A 125 -6.12 16.91 1.11
CA THR A 125 -6.52 18.32 0.89
C THR A 125 -5.99 18.87 -0.41
#